data_AF-A0A7C6L6U9-F1
#
_entry.id   AF-A0A7C6L6U9-F1
#
_cell.length_a   1.000
_cell.length_b   1.000
_cell.length_c   1.000
_cell.angle_alpha   90.00
_cell.angle_beta   90.00
_cell.angle_gamma   90.00
#
_symmetry.space_group_name_H-M   'P 1'
#
loop_
_entity.id
_entity.type
_entity.pdbx_description
1 polymer ?
#
loop_
_entity_poly.entity_id
_entity_poly.type
_entity_poly.pdbx_seq_one_letter_code
_entity_poly.pdbx_strand_id
1 'polypeptide(L)'
;MSLAVSLTPYALLTGDHTAEGYDGKTWKLTMSHTVNDKLVNSDAGFSLLAPKIPSLPPGAFDVYVGLKEAYNDEFTFYFDGSYKHNTSDGTSFGGIVYAMSLQKMGLAQITKVGGKAALGADLFALTTYTPVENATFVLNENENFTIPTIPKFATGTQPPGIPVVTYPGVMTLDFPGSDAFIGIRDFHRKVIVQEITSSSMRLVMFMTLSPDAIISQNPLIALSTSAAILTFEAVN
;
A
#
# COMPACT_ATOMS: atom_id res chain seq x y z
N MET A 1 31.01 -15.66 21.86
CA MET A 1 29.73 -14.92 21.84
C MET A 1 29.61 -14.29 20.47
N SER A 2 28.70 -14.79 19.63
CA SER A 2 28.38 -14.14 18.36
C SER A 2 27.43 -12.98 18.68
N LEU A 3 27.92 -11.75 18.55
CA LEU A 3 27.07 -10.57 18.65
C LEU A 3 26.22 -10.57 17.37
N ALA A 4 24.98 -11.05 17.44
CA ALA A 4 24.04 -10.87 16.34
C ALA A 4 23.77 -9.37 16.22
N VAL A 5 24.42 -8.73 15.26
CA VAL A 5 24.14 -7.33 14.91
C VAL A 5 22.72 -7.32 14.33
N SER A 6 21.78 -6.67 15.03
CA SER A 6 20.43 -6.46 14.50
C SER A 6 20.53 -5.56 13.27
N LEU A 7 20.03 -6.02 12.14
CA LEU A 7 19.96 -5.21 10.92
C LEU A 7 19.02 -4.01 11.14
N THR A 8 19.37 -2.86 10.57
CA THR A 8 18.49 -1.69 10.58
C THR A 8 17.27 -1.94 9.70
N PRO A 9 16.12 -1.27 9.95
CA PRO A 9 14.96 -1.35 9.06
C PRO A 9 15.30 -1.09 7.59
N TYR A 10 16.19 -0.12 7.33
CA TYR A 10 16.67 0.15 5.97
C TYR A 10 17.39 -1.05 5.35
N ALA A 11 18.34 -1.67 6.06
CA ALA A 11 19.02 -2.88 5.58
C ALA A 11 18.07 -4.08 5.42
N LEU A 12 17.05 -4.19 6.28
CA LEU A 12 16.00 -5.20 6.13
C LEU A 12 15.18 -4.97 4.86
N LEU A 13 14.89 -3.71 4.51
CA LEU A 13 14.16 -3.33 3.29
C LEU A 13 14.95 -3.57 2.01
N THR A 14 16.24 -3.22 2.01
CA THR A 14 17.06 -3.17 0.79
C THR A 14 17.97 -4.38 0.60
N GLY A 15 18.14 -5.23 1.61
CA GLY A 15 19.03 -6.39 1.58
C GLY A 15 20.49 -6.06 1.89
N ASP A 16 21.35 -7.08 1.82
CA ASP A 16 22.79 -6.96 2.04
C ASP A 16 23.48 -6.36 0.81
N HIS A 17 23.65 -5.04 0.83
CA HIS A 17 24.32 -4.27 -0.21
C HIS A 17 25.81 -4.57 -0.37
N THR A 18 26.42 -5.36 0.52
CA THR A 18 27.83 -5.76 0.44
C THR A 18 28.03 -7.14 -0.16
N ALA A 19 26.95 -7.90 -0.34
CA ALA A 19 27.02 -9.22 -0.95
C ALA A 19 27.43 -9.14 -2.43
N GLU A 20 28.24 -10.10 -2.87
CA GLU A 20 28.57 -10.25 -4.29
C GLU A 20 27.29 -10.48 -5.11
N GLY A 21 27.10 -9.70 -6.18
CA GLY A 21 25.91 -9.81 -7.03
C GLY A 21 24.66 -9.13 -6.48
N TYR A 22 24.78 -8.21 -5.52
CA TYR A 22 23.66 -7.39 -5.03
C TYR A 22 22.87 -6.73 -6.18
N ASP A 23 21.55 -6.96 -6.20
CA ASP A 23 20.62 -6.38 -7.18
C ASP A 23 19.32 -5.88 -6.49
N GLY A 24 19.48 -5.29 -5.31
CA GLY A 24 18.34 -4.87 -4.49
C GLY A 24 17.67 -6.03 -3.77
N LYS A 25 16.60 -5.71 -3.05
CA LYS A 25 15.73 -6.70 -2.42
C LYS A 25 14.31 -6.53 -2.91
N THR A 26 13.75 -7.61 -3.44
CA THR A 26 12.42 -7.62 -4.03
C THR A 26 11.40 -8.16 -3.05
N TRP A 27 10.23 -7.53 -3.04
CA TRP A 27 9.10 -7.86 -2.18
C TRP A 27 7.87 -8.13 -3.03
N LYS A 28 7.08 -9.11 -2.59
CA LYS A 28 5.85 -9.51 -3.26
C LYS A 28 4.75 -9.73 -2.23
N LEU A 29 3.50 -9.40 -2.59
CA LEU A 29 2.37 -9.66 -1.71
C LEU A 29 2.28 -11.17 -1.45
N THR A 30 2.27 -11.59 -0.18
CA THR A 30 2.24 -13.03 0.13
C THR A 30 0.86 -13.61 -0.18
N MET A 31 0.82 -14.81 -0.76
CA MET A 31 -0.40 -15.60 -0.85
C MET A 31 -0.74 -16.26 0.49
N SER A 32 0.23 -16.42 1.38
CA SER A 32 0.09 -17.04 2.71
C SER A 32 -0.30 -16.00 3.76
N HIS A 33 -1.45 -15.36 3.57
CA HIS A 33 -1.94 -14.32 4.47
C HIS A 33 -1.98 -14.76 5.93
N THR A 34 -1.62 -13.83 6.81
CA THR A 34 -1.58 -14.06 8.26
C THR A 34 -2.81 -13.49 8.96
N VAL A 35 -2.98 -13.82 10.24
CA VAL A 35 -4.02 -13.21 11.10
C VAL A 35 -3.91 -11.69 11.21
N ASN A 36 -2.78 -11.10 10.78
CA ASN A 36 -2.55 -9.65 10.79
C ASN A 36 -2.98 -8.97 9.48
N ASP A 37 -3.23 -9.73 8.41
CA ASP A 37 -3.63 -9.17 7.12
C ASP A 37 -5.14 -8.91 7.13
N LYS A 38 -5.56 -7.65 6.93
CA LYS A 38 -6.93 -7.20 7.23
C LYS A 38 -7.35 -6.04 6.35
N LEU A 39 -8.66 -5.92 6.13
CA LEU A 39 -9.27 -4.68 5.66
C LEU A 39 -9.81 -3.90 6.87
N VAL A 40 -9.38 -2.66 6.99
CA VAL A 40 -9.65 -1.80 8.14
C VAL A 40 -10.17 -0.44 7.68
N ASN A 41 -10.85 0.26 8.58
CA ASN A 41 -11.14 1.67 8.44
C ASN A 41 -9.85 2.48 8.63
N SER A 42 -9.82 3.69 8.09
CA SER A 42 -8.68 4.61 8.27
C SER A 42 -8.71 5.37 9.60
N ASP A 43 -9.38 4.84 10.63
CA ASP A 43 -9.32 5.43 11.96
C ASP A 43 -7.98 5.14 12.65
N ALA A 44 -7.68 5.88 13.72
CA ALA A 44 -6.43 5.76 14.47
C ALA A 44 -6.21 4.35 15.05
N GLY A 45 -7.28 3.58 15.29
CA GLY A 45 -7.22 2.23 15.83
C GLY A 45 -7.29 1.12 14.79
N PHE A 46 -7.38 1.45 13.49
CA PHE A 46 -7.58 0.48 12.40
C PHE A 46 -8.72 -0.50 12.68
N SER A 47 -9.88 0.03 13.06
CA SER A 47 -11.08 -0.79 13.29
C SER A 47 -11.45 -1.58 12.03
N LEU A 48 -11.99 -2.79 12.19
CA LEU A 48 -12.30 -3.65 11.03
C LEU A 48 -13.30 -3.00 10.08
N LEU A 49 -12.98 -2.98 8.78
CA LEU A 49 -13.89 -2.56 7.72
C LEU A 49 -15.02 -3.59 7.54
N ALA A 50 -14.65 -4.87 7.60
CA ALA A 50 -15.56 -6.00 7.50
C ALA A 50 -15.45 -6.88 8.75
N PRO A 51 -16.25 -6.63 9.82
CA PRO A 51 -16.15 -7.37 11.08
C PRO A 51 -16.33 -8.89 10.95
N LYS A 52 -17.01 -9.34 9.88
CA LYS A 52 -17.19 -10.77 9.56
C LYS A 52 -15.95 -11.43 8.92
N ILE A 53 -14.97 -10.64 8.51
CA ILE A 53 -13.69 -11.07 7.93
C ILE A 53 -12.57 -10.43 8.76
N PRO A 54 -12.31 -10.92 9.98
CA PRO A 54 -11.36 -10.31 10.90
C PRO A 54 -9.90 -10.45 10.45
N SER A 55 -9.63 -11.33 9.49
CA SER A 55 -8.36 -11.46 8.77
C SER A 55 -8.59 -12.04 7.37
N LEU A 56 -7.69 -11.74 6.45
CA LEU A 56 -7.68 -12.29 5.11
C LEU A 56 -7.23 -13.76 5.14
N PRO A 57 -7.99 -14.70 4.55
CA PRO A 57 -7.56 -16.09 4.41
C PRO A 57 -6.41 -16.21 3.38
N PRO A 58 -5.63 -17.30 3.40
CA PRO A 58 -4.66 -17.58 2.33
C PRO A 58 -5.31 -17.51 0.94
N GLY A 59 -4.62 -16.89 -0.01
CA GLY A 59 -5.12 -16.66 -1.37
C GLY A 59 -6.34 -15.75 -1.45
N ALA A 60 -6.58 -14.89 -0.44
CA ALA A 60 -7.72 -13.97 -0.37
C ALA A 60 -8.00 -13.24 -1.69
N PHE A 61 -6.95 -12.71 -2.34
CA PHE A 61 -7.13 -11.93 -3.55
C PHE A 61 -7.50 -12.78 -4.76
N ASP A 62 -7.09 -14.05 -4.83
CA ASP A 62 -7.52 -14.98 -5.87
C ASP A 62 -8.95 -15.46 -5.61
N VAL A 63 -9.14 -16.19 -4.50
CA VAL A 63 -10.35 -16.99 -4.26
C VAL A 63 -11.57 -16.14 -3.89
N TYR A 64 -11.37 -15.05 -3.13
CA TYR A 64 -12.48 -14.30 -2.53
C TYR A 64 -12.67 -12.92 -3.18
N VAL A 65 -11.59 -12.26 -3.57
CA VAL A 65 -11.66 -10.98 -4.29
C VAL A 65 -11.80 -11.22 -5.80
N GLY A 66 -11.22 -12.29 -6.34
CA GLY A 66 -11.27 -12.61 -7.77
C GLY A 66 -10.17 -11.95 -8.61
N LEU A 67 -9.13 -11.41 -7.99
CA LEU A 67 -8.00 -10.69 -8.57
C LEU A 67 -6.68 -11.38 -8.23
N LYS A 68 -6.47 -12.62 -8.70
CA LYS A 68 -5.22 -13.37 -8.48
C LYS A 68 -3.97 -12.61 -8.94
N GLU A 69 -4.12 -11.76 -9.95
CA GLU A 69 -3.05 -10.97 -10.53
C GLU A 69 -2.51 -9.92 -9.54
N ALA A 70 -3.24 -9.60 -8.47
CA ALA A 70 -2.74 -8.75 -7.39
C ALA A 70 -1.47 -9.30 -6.72
N TYR A 71 -1.22 -10.60 -6.83
CA TYR A 71 0.00 -11.24 -6.34
C TYR A 71 1.16 -11.16 -7.32
N ASN A 72 0.99 -10.61 -8.53
CA ASN A 72 2.04 -10.62 -9.56
C ASN A 72 3.06 -9.49 -9.43
N ASP A 73 2.71 -8.40 -8.74
CA ASP A 73 3.53 -7.20 -8.64
C ASP A 73 4.76 -7.44 -7.75
N GLU A 74 5.92 -7.00 -8.24
CA GLU A 74 7.20 -7.10 -7.56
C GLU A 74 7.79 -5.71 -7.32
N PHE A 75 8.23 -5.49 -6.09
CA PHE A 75 8.69 -4.19 -5.60
C PHE A 75 10.14 -4.31 -5.09
N THR A 76 11.09 -3.78 -5.86
CA THR A 76 12.53 -3.88 -5.56
C THR A 76 13.05 -2.57 -4.98
N PHE A 77 13.69 -2.66 -3.81
CA PHE A 77 14.33 -1.55 -3.12
C PHE A 77 15.84 -1.73 -3.14
N TYR A 78 16.54 -0.69 -3.57
CA TYR A 78 17.99 -0.66 -3.63
C TYR A 78 18.56 0.18 -2.49
N PHE A 79 19.74 -0.19 -2.00
CA PHE A 79 20.40 0.47 -0.87
C PHE A 79 20.74 1.94 -1.16
N ASP A 80 20.90 2.31 -2.42
CA ASP A 80 21.14 3.69 -2.86
C ASP A 80 19.89 4.59 -2.83
N GLY A 81 18.73 4.04 -2.45
CA GLY A 81 17.46 4.77 -2.38
C GLY A 81 16.64 4.70 -3.67
N SER A 82 17.14 4.04 -4.72
CA SER A 82 16.37 3.79 -5.94
C SER A 82 15.31 2.70 -5.73
N TYR A 83 14.27 2.76 -6.54
CA TYR A 83 13.09 1.91 -6.47
C TYR A 83 12.70 1.42 -7.86
N LYS A 84 12.29 0.16 -7.94
CA LYS A 84 11.77 -0.46 -9.17
C LYS A 84 10.51 -1.25 -8.85
N HIS A 85 9.52 -1.08 -9.71
CA HIS A 85 8.28 -1.86 -9.68
C HIS A 85 8.17 -2.64 -11.00
N ASN A 86 8.01 -3.95 -10.93
CA ASN A 86 7.74 -4.81 -12.08
C ASN A 86 6.31 -5.36 -12.01
N THR A 87 5.57 -5.19 -13.10
CA THR A 87 4.25 -5.80 -13.32
C THR A 87 4.37 -6.86 -14.41
N SER A 88 4.13 -8.14 -14.12
CA SER A 88 4.35 -9.20 -15.12
C SER A 88 3.30 -9.24 -16.23
N ASP A 89 2.13 -8.62 -16.02
CA ASP A 89 1.01 -8.59 -16.97
C ASP A 89 0.66 -7.17 -17.47
N GLY A 90 1.50 -6.17 -17.14
CA GLY A 90 1.28 -4.77 -17.52
C GLY A 90 0.12 -4.10 -16.77
N THR A 91 -0.41 -4.75 -15.73
CA THR A 91 -1.42 -4.19 -14.83
C THR A 91 -0.89 -4.14 -13.41
N SER A 92 -1.50 -3.30 -12.58
CA SER A 92 -1.20 -3.28 -11.15
C SER A 92 -2.47 -3.16 -10.32
N PHE A 93 -2.39 -3.72 -9.11
CA PHE A 93 -3.45 -3.77 -8.12
C PHE A 93 -3.71 -2.40 -7.47
N GLY A 94 -4.99 -2.05 -7.33
CA GLY A 94 -5.37 -0.74 -6.77
C GLY A 94 -6.80 -0.67 -6.24
N GLY A 95 -7.11 0.45 -5.60
CA GLY A 95 -8.47 0.78 -5.14
C GLY A 95 -9.38 1.14 -6.31
N ILE A 96 -10.63 0.67 -6.29
CA ILE A 96 -11.59 0.85 -7.40
C ILE A 96 -11.88 2.32 -7.71
N VAL A 97 -11.95 3.19 -6.70
CA VAL A 97 -12.30 4.61 -6.92
C VAL A 97 -11.15 5.34 -7.62
N TYR A 98 -9.90 5.08 -7.20
CA TYR A 98 -8.74 5.65 -7.88
C TYR A 98 -8.65 5.13 -9.32
N ALA A 99 -8.88 3.83 -9.52
CA ALA A 99 -8.93 3.22 -10.84
C ALA A 99 -9.97 3.86 -11.76
N MET A 100 -11.19 4.12 -11.26
CA MET A 100 -12.23 4.84 -11.99
C MET A 100 -11.82 6.28 -12.33
N SER A 101 -11.10 6.95 -11.42
CA SER A 101 -10.56 8.30 -11.66
C SER A 101 -9.54 8.29 -12.80
N LEU A 102 -8.56 7.38 -12.74
CA LEU A 102 -7.56 7.20 -13.79
C LEU A 102 -8.19 6.91 -15.15
N GLN A 103 -9.21 6.04 -15.20
CA GLN A 103 -9.91 5.72 -16.44
C GLN A 103 -10.66 6.91 -17.01
N LYS A 104 -11.34 7.70 -16.17
CA LYS A 104 -12.02 8.93 -16.63
C LYS A 104 -11.05 9.98 -17.18
N MET A 105 -9.83 10.03 -16.64
CA MET A 105 -8.77 10.92 -17.12
C MET A 105 -8.00 10.35 -18.34
N GLY A 106 -8.29 9.12 -18.76
CA GLY A 106 -7.57 8.45 -19.84
C GLY A 106 -6.14 8.01 -19.49
N LEU A 107 -5.80 7.94 -18.19
CA LEU A 107 -4.46 7.61 -17.70
C LEU A 107 -4.23 6.11 -17.48
N ALA A 108 -5.30 5.32 -17.35
CA ALA A 108 -5.24 3.87 -17.26
C ALA A 108 -6.56 3.24 -17.70
N GLN A 109 -6.56 1.95 -18.02
CA GLN A 109 -7.77 1.17 -18.27
C GLN A 109 -7.99 0.19 -17.12
N ILE A 110 -9.24 0.07 -16.64
CA ILE A 110 -9.64 -0.99 -15.71
C ILE A 110 -9.75 -2.28 -16.51
N THR A 111 -8.91 -3.26 -16.19
CA THR A 111 -8.94 -4.58 -16.84
C THR A 111 -9.82 -5.56 -16.08
N LYS A 112 -9.93 -5.39 -14.76
CA LYS A 112 -10.70 -6.27 -13.88
C LYS A 112 -11.09 -5.54 -12.60
N VAL A 113 -12.20 -5.94 -12.00
CA VAL A 113 -12.66 -5.47 -10.67
C VAL A 113 -12.94 -6.66 -9.77
N GLY A 114 -12.89 -6.46 -8.45
CA GLY A 114 -13.09 -7.55 -7.51
C GLY A 114 -13.50 -7.12 -6.11
N GLY A 115 -13.96 -8.10 -5.34
CA GLY A 115 -14.40 -7.96 -3.96
C GLY A 115 -15.89 -8.17 -3.75
N LYS A 116 -16.74 -7.95 -4.77
CA LYS A 116 -18.20 -7.95 -4.59
C LYS A 116 -18.79 -9.22 -3.96
N ALA A 117 -18.30 -10.39 -4.35
CA ALA A 117 -18.80 -11.67 -3.85
C ALA A 117 -18.55 -11.85 -2.34
N ALA A 118 -17.36 -11.47 -1.85
CA ALA A 118 -16.98 -11.65 -0.45
C ALA A 118 -17.29 -10.43 0.43
N LEU A 119 -17.27 -9.22 -0.14
CA LEU A 119 -17.30 -7.94 0.57
C LEU A 119 -18.57 -7.13 0.31
N GLY A 120 -19.47 -7.61 -0.56
CA GLY A 120 -20.74 -6.97 -0.90
C GLY A 120 -20.62 -5.83 -1.93
N ALA A 121 -19.42 -5.36 -2.22
CA ALA A 121 -19.12 -4.36 -3.25
C ALA A 121 -17.74 -4.63 -3.87
N ASP A 122 -17.54 -4.17 -5.11
CA ASP A 122 -16.19 -4.12 -5.69
C ASP A 122 -15.40 -3.05 -4.95
N LEU A 123 -14.28 -3.45 -4.34
CA LEU A 123 -13.40 -2.53 -3.61
C LEU A 123 -12.06 -2.33 -4.34
N PHE A 124 -11.71 -3.26 -5.22
CA PHE A 124 -10.41 -3.30 -5.87
C PHE A 124 -10.55 -3.39 -7.38
N ALA A 125 -9.49 -2.98 -8.06
CA ALA A 125 -9.34 -3.09 -9.50
C ALA A 125 -7.91 -3.45 -9.88
N LEU A 126 -7.76 -4.07 -11.05
CA LEU A 126 -6.52 -4.09 -11.80
C LEU A 126 -6.61 -3.00 -12.87
N THR A 127 -5.55 -2.22 -12.99
CA THR A 127 -5.44 -1.18 -14.00
C THR A 127 -4.16 -1.29 -14.79
N THR A 128 -4.18 -0.94 -16.08
CA THR A 128 -2.94 -0.81 -16.86
C THR A 128 -1.97 0.14 -16.15
N TYR A 129 -0.70 -0.26 -16.05
CA TYR A 129 0.30 0.53 -15.37
C TYR A 129 1.65 0.40 -16.07
N THR A 130 2.30 1.54 -16.27
CA THR A 130 3.70 1.62 -16.68
C THR A 130 4.49 2.08 -15.47
N PRO A 131 5.39 1.25 -14.92
CA PRO A 131 6.25 1.64 -13.81
C PRO A 131 7.02 2.93 -14.08
N VAL A 132 7.15 3.76 -13.05
CA VAL A 132 7.94 5.00 -13.12
C VAL A 132 9.42 4.65 -13.21
N GLU A 133 10.08 5.16 -14.24
CA GLU A 133 11.54 5.05 -14.39
C GLU A 133 12.25 5.92 -13.34
N ASN A 134 13.36 5.42 -12.78
CA ASN A 134 14.19 6.13 -11.81
C ASN A 134 13.43 6.61 -10.56
N ALA A 135 12.40 5.88 -10.15
CA ALA A 135 11.71 6.17 -8.90
C ALA A 135 12.66 6.03 -7.71
N THR A 136 12.42 6.82 -6.67
CA THR A 136 13.16 6.76 -5.41
C THR A 136 12.20 6.51 -4.26
N PHE A 137 12.72 6.00 -3.15
CA PHE A 137 11.94 5.84 -1.92
C PHE A 137 12.60 6.53 -0.73
N VAL A 138 11.79 6.83 0.29
CA VAL A 138 12.24 7.31 1.60
C VAL A 138 11.61 6.46 2.69
N LEU A 139 12.46 5.88 3.54
CA LEU A 139 12.03 5.19 4.76
C LEU A 139 12.28 6.11 5.96
N ASN A 140 11.22 6.59 6.60
CA ASN A 140 11.31 7.29 7.87
C ASN A 140 11.03 6.30 8.99
N GLU A 141 11.97 6.08 9.90
CA GLU A 141 11.81 5.11 10.99
C GLU A 141 10.89 5.60 12.12
N ASN A 142 10.62 6.92 12.19
CA ASN A 142 9.77 7.51 13.20
C ASN A 142 9.16 8.83 12.71
N GLU A 143 7.85 8.85 12.51
CA GLU A 143 7.09 10.01 12.03
C GLU A 143 5.70 10.09 12.68
N ASN A 144 5.21 11.31 12.91
CA ASN A 144 3.79 11.54 13.16
C ASN A 144 3.07 11.67 11.82
N PHE A 145 2.69 10.53 11.24
CA PHE A 145 2.14 10.49 9.89
C PHE A 145 0.68 10.95 9.89
N THR A 146 0.38 12.01 9.14
CA THR A 146 -0.97 12.59 9.06
C THR A 146 -1.52 12.44 7.65
N ILE A 147 -2.77 11.99 7.53
CA ILE A 147 -3.46 11.84 6.25
C ILE A 147 -4.85 12.52 6.28
N PRO A 148 -5.34 13.01 5.13
CA PRO A 148 -6.75 13.30 4.93
C PRO A 148 -7.61 12.05 5.15
N THR A 149 -8.67 12.18 5.95
CA THR A 149 -9.63 11.09 6.22
C THR A 149 -11.05 11.64 6.28
N ILE A 150 -12.05 10.78 6.28
CA ILE A 150 -13.44 11.21 6.45
C ILE A 150 -13.68 11.80 7.86
N PRO A 151 -14.61 12.77 8.01
CA PRO A 151 -14.87 13.43 9.30
C PRO A 151 -15.13 12.47 10.48
N LYS A 152 -15.73 11.30 10.21
CA LYS A 152 -16.00 10.26 11.21
C LYS A 152 -14.74 9.75 11.92
N PHE A 153 -13.60 9.73 11.23
CA PHE A 153 -12.34 9.17 11.73
C PHE A 153 -11.30 10.24 12.08
N ALA A 154 -11.62 11.50 11.80
CA ALA A 154 -10.71 12.60 12.01
C ALA A 154 -10.40 12.80 13.50
N THR A 155 -9.12 12.97 13.81
CA THR A 155 -8.61 13.38 15.13
C THR A 155 -8.20 14.85 15.15
N GLY A 156 -8.27 15.53 13.99
CA GLY A 156 -7.94 16.94 13.85
C GLY A 156 -8.39 17.50 12.50
N THR A 157 -7.98 18.74 12.23
CA THR A 157 -8.19 19.40 10.94
C THR A 157 -6.92 20.11 10.50
N GLN A 158 -6.68 20.16 9.19
CA GLN A 158 -5.62 20.95 8.57
C GLN A 158 -6.24 22.05 7.69
N PRO A 159 -5.59 23.22 7.51
CA PRO A 159 -6.08 24.24 6.60
C PRO A 159 -6.32 23.68 5.18
N PRO A 160 -7.41 24.07 4.48
CA PRO A 160 -8.44 25.05 4.84
C PRO A 160 -9.63 24.50 5.66
N GLY A 161 -9.49 23.35 6.32
CA GLY A 161 -10.56 22.66 7.05
C GLY A 161 -10.66 21.17 6.70
N ILE A 162 -9.59 20.58 6.18
CA ILE A 162 -9.52 19.19 5.77
C ILE A 162 -9.50 18.31 7.04
N PRO A 163 -10.47 17.41 7.22
CA PRO A 163 -10.42 16.42 8.30
C PRO A 163 -9.21 15.50 8.14
N VAL A 164 -8.46 15.31 9.23
CA VAL A 164 -7.26 14.46 9.23
C VAL A 164 -7.21 13.52 10.41
N VAL A 165 -6.51 12.41 10.23
CA VAL A 165 -6.08 11.49 11.30
C VAL A 165 -4.56 11.49 11.35
N THR A 166 -4.01 11.45 12.56
CA THR A 166 -2.57 11.37 12.79
C THR A 166 -2.21 10.05 13.48
N TYR A 167 -1.25 9.33 12.91
CA TYR A 167 -0.65 8.12 13.44
C TYR A 167 0.70 8.48 14.07
N PRO A 168 0.80 8.54 15.41
CA PRO A 168 2.01 9.00 16.06
C PRO A 168 3.10 7.92 16.09
N GLY A 169 4.35 8.35 15.89
CA GLY A 169 5.54 7.52 16.10
C GLY A 169 5.62 6.27 15.22
N VAL A 170 5.13 6.34 13.98
CA VAL A 170 5.11 5.21 13.05
C VAL A 170 6.29 5.26 12.08
N MET A 171 6.71 4.10 11.58
CA MET A 171 7.62 4.02 10.44
C MET A 171 6.83 4.18 9.15
N THR A 172 7.36 4.93 8.18
CA THR A 172 6.68 5.17 6.90
C THR A 172 7.59 4.95 5.71
N LEU A 173 7.01 4.51 4.61
CA LEU A 173 7.66 4.40 3.31
C LEU A 173 6.95 5.31 2.31
N ASP A 174 7.70 6.18 1.63
CA ASP A 174 7.20 7.19 0.70
C ASP A 174 7.96 7.18 -0.63
N PHE A 175 7.36 7.71 -1.69
CA PHE A 175 7.90 7.76 -3.06
C PHE A 175 7.89 9.20 -3.59
N PRO A 176 8.69 10.10 -3.00
CA PRO A 176 8.61 11.53 -3.28
C PRO A 176 8.89 11.84 -4.76
N GLY A 177 8.21 12.86 -5.28
CA GLY A 177 8.45 13.36 -6.64
C GLY A 177 7.99 12.42 -7.76
N SER A 178 7.23 11.35 -7.45
CA SER A 178 6.80 10.38 -8.44
C SER A 178 5.40 9.82 -8.19
N ASP A 179 4.89 9.07 -9.19
CA ASP A 179 3.66 8.28 -9.10
C ASP A 179 3.87 6.83 -8.67
N ALA A 180 5.09 6.50 -8.19
CA ALA A 180 5.40 5.19 -7.66
C ALA A 180 4.68 4.91 -6.34
N PHE A 181 4.48 3.63 -6.06
CA PHE A 181 3.75 3.10 -4.90
C PHE A 181 4.17 1.64 -4.66
N ILE A 182 3.75 1.08 -3.53
CA ILE A 182 3.87 -0.33 -3.19
C ILE A 182 2.49 -0.92 -2.84
N GLY A 183 2.23 -2.14 -3.30
CA GLY A 183 1.02 -2.88 -2.99
C GLY A 183 -0.21 -2.32 -3.69
N ILE A 184 -0.96 -1.46 -3.00
CA ILE A 184 -2.23 -0.92 -3.52
C ILE A 184 -2.00 0.46 -4.14
N ARG A 185 -2.23 0.56 -5.45
CA ARG A 185 -2.29 1.84 -6.14
C ARG A 185 -3.56 2.60 -5.76
N ASP A 186 -3.41 3.70 -5.03
CA ASP A 186 -4.51 4.60 -4.65
C ASP A 186 -4.03 6.07 -4.64
N PHE A 187 -4.89 6.99 -4.21
CA PHE A 187 -4.56 8.41 -4.07
C PHE A 187 -3.44 8.65 -3.04
N HIS A 188 -3.37 7.82 -2.00
CA HIS A 188 -2.33 7.90 -0.97
C HIS A 188 -1.26 6.83 -1.23
N ARG A 189 -0.02 7.28 -1.45
CA ARG A 189 1.11 6.40 -1.82
C ARG A 189 2.05 6.14 -0.66
N LYS A 190 2.10 7.06 0.30
CA LYS A 190 2.85 6.89 1.54
C LYS A 190 2.14 5.88 2.43
N VAL A 191 2.87 4.87 2.87
CA VAL A 191 2.37 3.76 3.67
C VAL A 191 3.01 3.74 5.05
N ILE A 192 2.33 3.11 6.02
CA ILE A 192 2.94 2.79 7.32
C ILE A 192 3.58 1.41 7.23
N VAL A 193 4.82 1.29 7.69
CA VAL A 193 5.50 0.01 7.90
C VAL A 193 5.26 -0.41 9.35
N GLN A 194 4.46 -1.46 9.56
CA GLN A 194 4.20 -1.97 10.92
C GLN A 194 5.31 -2.89 11.42
N GLU A 195 5.90 -3.65 10.50
CA GLU A 195 6.95 -4.61 10.80
C GLU A 195 7.78 -4.85 9.53
N ILE A 196 9.08 -5.04 9.71
CA ILE A 196 9.97 -5.50 8.65
C ILE A 196 11.02 -6.44 9.24
N THR A 197 11.25 -7.54 8.53
CA THR A 197 12.22 -8.58 8.89
C THR A 197 13.06 -8.93 7.66
N SER A 198 13.94 -9.93 7.77
CA SER A 198 14.72 -10.38 6.62
C SER A 198 13.86 -11.04 5.54
N SER A 199 12.66 -11.53 5.87
CA SER A 199 11.81 -12.27 4.93
C SER A 199 10.37 -11.77 4.81
N SER A 200 9.92 -10.86 5.68
CA SER A 200 8.58 -10.28 5.61
C SER A 200 8.54 -8.79 5.89
N MET A 201 7.55 -8.10 5.30
CA MET A 201 7.26 -6.69 5.55
C MET A 201 5.75 -6.50 5.63
N ARG A 202 5.24 -5.85 6.68
CA ARG A 202 3.81 -5.57 6.84
C ARG A 202 3.52 -4.09 6.67
N LEU A 203 2.63 -3.79 5.74
CA LEU A 203 2.30 -2.42 5.35
C LEU A 203 0.83 -2.11 5.62
N VAL A 204 0.56 -0.85 5.99
CA VAL A 204 -0.78 -0.25 5.97
C VAL A 204 -0.85 0.66 4.74
N MET A 205 -1.69 0.29 3.77
CA MET A 205 -1.93 1.08 2.56
C MET A 205 -3.32 1.71 2.63
N PHE A 206 -3.39 3.03 2.54
CA PHE A 206 -4.63 3.79 2.66
C PHE A 206 -5.40 3.83 1.33
N MET A 207 -6.73 3.74 1.43
CA MET A 207 -7.61 3.68 0.27
C MET A 207 -8.79 4.64 0.42
N THR A 208 -9.19 5.18 -0.72
CA THR A 208 -10.46 5.89 -0.88
C THR A 208 -11.47 4.95 -1.54
N LEU A 209 -12.46 4.47 -0.80
CA LEU A 209 -13.46 3.50 -1.30
C LEU A 209 -14.82 4.13 -1.63
N SER A 210 -14.99 5.43 -1.40
CA SER A 210 -16.20 6.16 -1.80
C SER A 210 -15.84 7.32 -2.75
N PRO A 211 -16.52 7.45 -3.90
CA PRO A 211 -16.39 8.64 -4.75
C PRO A 211 -16.73 9.94 -4.01
N ASP A 212 -17.65 9.90 -3.03
CA ASP A 212 -18.04 11.08 -2.23
C ASP A 212 -16.93 11.54 -1.28
N ALA A 213 -15.90 10.70 -1.07
CA ALA A 213 -14.71 11.06 -0.33
C ALA A 213 -13.68 11.81 -1.19
N ILE A 214 -13.99 12.12 -2.46
CA ILE A 214 -13.18 12.99 -3.31
C ILE A 214 -13.73 14.41 -3.22
N ILE A 215 -12.93 15.31 -2.65
CA ILE A 215 -13.21 16.74 -2.62
C ILE A 215 -12.69 17.36 -3.92
N SER A 216 -13.63 17.80 -4.76
CA SER A 216 -13.33 18.51 -6.00
C SER A 216 -12.86 19.93 -5.70
N GLN A 217 -11.55 20.09 -5.51
CA GLN A 217 -10.85 21.37 -5.41
C GLN A 217 -9.50 21.27 -6.14
N ASN A 218 -8.72 22.36 -6.15
CA ASN A 218 -7.38 22.36 -6.74
C ASN A 218 -6.31 22.63 -5.65
N PRO A 219 -5.42 21.67 -5.34
CA PRO A 219 -5.35 20.31 -5.88
C PRO A 219 -6.51 19.42 -5.40
N LEU A 220 -6.83 18.37 -6.16
CA LEU A 220 -7.85 17.39 -5.76
C LEU A 220 -7.43 16.72 -4.45
N ILE A 221 -8.38 16.55 -3.52
CA ILE A 221 -8.14 15.84 -2.26
C ILE A 221 -9.05 14.64 -2.20
N ALA A 222 -8.46 13.45 -2.13
CA ALA A 222 -9.17 12.24 -1.77
C ALA A 222 -9.00 12.01 -0.27
N LEU A 223 -10.10 11.76 0.45
CA LEU A 223 -10.08 11.42 1.85
C LEU A 223 -9.97 9.90 2.00
N SER A 224 -9.02 9.44 2.79
CA SER A 224 -8.94 8.02 3.14
C SER A 224 -10.20 7.61 3.89
N THR A 225 -10.84 6.53 3.44
CA THR A 225 -11.98 5.91 4.12
C THR A 225 -11.53 4.67 4.88
N SER A 226 -10.52 3.99 4.36
CA SER A 226 -10.10 2.65 4.76
C SER A 226 -8.61 2.48 4.55
N ALA A 227 -8.09 1.35 5.01
CA ALA A 227 -6.77 0.86 4.66
C ALA A 227 -6.78 -0.66 4.52
N ALA A 228 -5.77 -1.20 3.85
CA ALA A 228 -5.43 -2.61 3.89
C ALA A 228 -4.13 -2.78 4.67
N ILE A 229 -4.15 -3.66 5.66
CA ILE A 229 -2.94 -4.16 6.32
C ILE A 229 -2.57 -5.44 5.59
N LEU A 230 -1.43 -5.47 4.89
CA LEU A 230 -1.00 -6.65 4.14
C LEU A 230 0.47 -6.96 4.39
N THR A 231 0.78 -8.25 4.38
CA THR A 231 2.13 -8.77 4.50
C THR A 231 2.71 -9.08 3.13
N PHE A 232 3.95 -8.67 2.92
CA PHE A 232 4.78 -8.94 1.77
C PHE A 232 5.91 -9.88 2.20
N GLU A 233 6.34 -10.74 1.28
CA GLU A 233 7.46 -11.64 1.47
C GLU A 233 8.63 -11.25 0.55
N ALA A 234 9.85 -11.46 1.04
CA ALA A 234 11.03 -11.27 0.22
C ALA A 234 11.11 -12.36 -0.84
N VAL A 235 11.38 -11.98 -2.10
CA VAL A 235 11.63 -12.91 -3.20
C VAL A 235 13.08 -12.73 -3.67
N ASN A 236 13.75 -13.86 -3.87
CA ASN A 236 15.14 -13.93 -4.34
C ASN A 236 15.18 -14.04 -5.86
#